data_AF-A0A9D5V1Z3-F1
#
_entry.id   AF-A0A9D5V1Z3-F1
#
_cell.length_a   1.000
_cell.length_b   1.000
_cell.length_c   1.000
_cell.angle_alpha   90.00
_cell.angle_beta   90.00
_cell.angle_gamma   90.00
#
_symmetry.space_group_name_H-M   'P 1'
#
loop_
_entity.id
_entity.type
_entity.pdbx_description
1 polymer ?
#
loop_
_entity_poly.entity_id
_entity_poly.type
_entity_poly.pdbx_seq_one_letter_code
_entity_poly.pdbx_strand_id
1 'polypeptide(L)'
;MRKSEKFGIVRIDIEKKQDDCFCIFSKDMPSLFLAGKNIEKLLLDVPGSIELLFELNHGLKVRVGRAVPGDEMAKKQPQTLDHSLWVFTVMES
;
A
#
# COMPACT_ATOMS: atom_id res chain seq x y z
N MET A 1 15.07 -23.89 10.82
CA MET A 1 14.86 -22.43 10.98
C MET A 1 13.74 -22.03 10.04
N ARG A 2 12.61 -21.50 10.53
CA ARG A 2 11.60 -20.91 9.64
C ARG A 2 12.26 -19.70 9.00
N LYS A 3 12.45 -19.71 7.67
CA LYS A 3 12.96 -18.54 6.94
C LYS A 3 12.04 -17.37 7.30
N SER A 4 12.65 -16.28 7.74
CA SER A 4 11.93 -15.11 8.20
C SER A 4 11.21 -14.49 7.01
N GLU A 5 9.90 -14.67 6.91
CA GLU A 5 9.07 -13.91 5.98
C GLU A 5 9.36 -12.43 6.22
N LYS A 6 9.84 -11.74 5.17
CA LYS A 6 10.10 -10.30 5.25
C LYS A 6 8.76 -9.59 5.07
N PHE A 7 8.23 -9.10 6.18
CA PHE A 7 7.07 -8.23 6.20
C PHE A 7 7.52 -6.77 6.12
N GLY A 8 6.80 -5.97 5.36
CA GLY A 8 6.97 -4.51 5.35
C GLY A 8 5.64 -3.78 5.25
N ILE A 9 5.69 -2.47 5.51
CA ILE A 9 4.53 -1.59 5.52
C ILE A 9 4.74 -0.52 4.44
N VAL A 10 3.69 -0.27 3.65
CA VAL A 10 3.58 0.89 2.77
C VAL A 10 2.45 1.77 3.30
N ARG A 11 2.79 2.99 3.70
CA ARG A 11 1.83 4.02 4.08
C ARG A 11 1.37 4.75 2.83
N ILE A 12 0.06 4.84 2.63
CA ILE A 12 -0.50 5.66 1.56
C ILE A 12 -1.16 6.90 2.15
N ASP A 13 -0.92 8.02 1.47
CA ASP A 13 -1.55 9.30 1.70
C ASP A 13 -2.64 9.49 0.62
N ILE A 14 -3.82 9.97 1.02
CA ILE A 14 -4.93 10.25 0.12
C ILE A 14 -5.23 11.75 0.15
N GLU A 15 -5.24 12.37 -1.02
CA GLU A 15 -5.55 13.79 -1.15
C GLU A 15 -6.71 14.00 -2.14
N LYS A 16 -7.72 14.78 -1.73
CA LYS A 16 -8.76 15.27 -2.64
C LYS A 16 -8.30 16.58 -3.29
N LYS A 17 -8.18 16.57 -4.61
CA LYS A 17 -7.88 17.74 -5.45
C LYS A 17 -9.16 18.45 -5.89
N GLN A 18 -8.99 19.58 -6.56
CA GLN A 18 -10.08 20.28 -7.25
C GLN A 18 -10.74 19.34 -8.29
N ASP A 19 -11.99 19.62 -8.67
CA ASP A 19 -12.78 18.83 -9.64
C ASP A 19 -13.12 17.38 -9.23
N ASP A 20 -13.25 17.11 -7.93
CA ASP A 20 -13.56 15.79 -7.36
C ASP A 20 -12.57 14.69 -7.79
N CYS A 21 -11.32 15.09 -8.09
CA CYS A 21 -10.23 14.15 -8.34
C CYS A 21 -9.57 13.75 -7.02
N PHE A 22 -9.29 12.47 -6.84
CA PHE A 22 -8.52 11.93 -5.71
C PHE A 22 -7.15 11.50 -6.20
N CYS A 23 -6.13 11.70 -5.37
CA CYS A 23 -4.78 11.21 -5.57
C CYS A 23 -4.39 10.30 -4.40
N ILE A 24 -3.81 9.14 -4.70
CA ILE A 24 -3.19 8.23 -3.73
C ILE A 24 -1.70 8.18 -4.04
N PHE A 25 -0.86 8.42 -3.03
CA PHE A 25 0.59 8.34 -3.17
C PHE A 25 1.25 7.80 -1.91
N SER A 26 2.54 7.47 -1.98
CA SER A 26 3.29 6.98 -0.82
C SER A 26 4.68 7.58 -0.73
N LYS A 27 5.08 8.03 0.47
CA LYS A 27 6.47 8.38 0.77
C LYS A 27 7.37 7.15 0.93
N ASP A 28 6.79 6.02 1.34
CA ASP A 28 7.51 4.76 1.46
C ASP A 28 7.80 4.13 0.09
N MET A 29 6.94 4.44 -0.89
CA MET A 29 7.08 4.00 -2.28
C MET A 29 6.81 5.17 -3.24
N PRO A 30 7.81 6.02 -3.54
CA PRO A 30 7.62 7.24 -4.35
C PRO A 30 7.08 7.00 -5.78
N SER A 31 7.23 5.79 -6.31
CA SER A 31 6.67 5.40 -7.61
C SER A 31 5.19 5.04 -7.57
N LEU A 32 4.58 4.92 -6.38
CA LEU A 32 3.15 4.68 -6.22
C LEU A 32 2.40 6.01 -6.35
N PHE A 33 1.70 6.20 -7.46
CA PHE A 33 0.82 7.32 -7.71
C PHE A 33 -0.42 6.87 -8.49
N LEU A 34 -1.60 7.01 -7.91
CA LEU A 34 -2.89 6.73 -8.55
C LEU A 34 -3.76 7.99 -8.50
N ALA A 35 -4.45 8.31 -9.60
CA ALA A 35 -5.32 9.47 -9.66
C ALA A 35 -6.63 9.16 -10.40
N GLY A 36 -7.75 9.70 -9.91
CA GLY A 36 -9.06 9.49 -10.54
C GLY A 36 -10.22 10.02 -9.71
N LYS A 37 -11.43 10.01 -10.30
CA LYS A 37 -12.64 10.53 -9.66
C LYS A 37 -13.33 9.54 -8.71
N ASN A 38 -13.02 8.25 -8.81
CA ASN A 38 -13.64 7.20 -8.00
C ASN A 38 -12.64 6.65 -6.98
N ILE A 39 -12.73 7.13 -5.74
CA ILE A 39 -11.84 6.71 -4.66
C ILE A 39 -11.91 5.22 -4.34
N GLU A 40 -13.09 4.60 -4.43
CA GLU A 40 -13.26 3.17 -4.15
C GLU A 40 -12.49 2.33 -5.17
N LYS A 41 -12.57 2.69 -6.45
CA LYS A 41 -11.78 2.05 -7.50
C LYS A 41 -10.28 2.24 -7.27
N LEU A 42 -9.84 3.46 -6.96
CA LEU A 42 -8.42 3.72 -6.69
C LEU A 42 -7.91 2.88 -5.51
N LEU A 43 -8.68 2.73 -4.44
CA LEU A 43 -8.33 1.90 -3.28
C LEU A 43 -8.24 0.41 -3.63
N LEU A 44 -9.07 -0.10 -4.54
CA LEU A 44 -8.99 -1.47 -5.05
C LEU A 44 -7.74 -1.69 -5.91
N ASP A 45 -7.26 -0.65 -6.59
CA ASP A 45 -6.07 -0.71 -7.45
C ASP A 45 -4.75 -0.64 -6.65
N VAL A 46 -4.76 -0.16 -5.40
CA VAL A 46 -3.55 -0.01 -4.56
C VAL A 46 -2.75 -1.30 -4.39
N PRO A 47 -3.31 -2.45 -3.94
CA PRO A 47 -2.51 -3.64 -3.70
C PRO A 47 -1.84 -4.15 -4.98
N GLY A 48 -2.57 -4.23 -6.10
CA GLY A 48 -2.00 -4.63 -7.38
C GLY A 48 -0.93 -3.67 -7.89
N SER A 49 -1.07 -2.37 -7.63
CA SER A 49 -0.05 -1.38 -7.97
C SER A 49 1.23 -1.55 -7.15
N ILE A 50 1.11 -1.82 -5.85
CA ILE A 50 2.27 -2.10 -4.99
C ILE A 50 2.97 -3.40 -5.45
N GLU A 51 2.22 -4.47 -5.72
CA GLU A 51 2.75 -5.75 -6.21
C GLU A 51 3.54 -5.56 -7.51
N LEU A 52 2.95 -4.87 -8.49
CA LEU A 52 3.59 -4.57 -9.76
C LEU A 52 4.87 -3.73 -9.58
N LEU A 53 4.85 -2.71 -8.73
CA LEU A 53 6.01 -1.86 -8.49
C LEU A 53 7.15 -2.62 -7.79
N PHE A 54 6.86 -3.56 -6.89
CA PHE A 54 7.89 -4.43 -6.30
C PHE A 54 8.51 -5.36 -7.35
N GLU A 55 7.70 -5.92 -8.24
CA GLU A 55 8.19 -6.78 -9.32
C GLU A 55 9.07 -5.98 -10.29
N LEU A 56 8.64 -4.80 -10.73
CA LEU A 56 9.38 -3.96 -11.66
C LEU A 56 10.67 -3.36 -11.07
N ASN A 57 10.63 -2.87 -9.82
CA ASN A 57 11.76 -2.16 -9.22
C ASN A 57 12.78 -3.09 -8.55
N HIS A 58 12.36 -4.26 -8.08
CA HIS A 58 13.19 -5.14 -7.26
C HIS A 58 13.21 -6.60 -7.74
N GLY A 59 12.42 -6.98 -8.74
CA GLY A 59 12.29 -8.38 -9.17
C GLY A 59 11.65 -9.28 -8.12
N LEU A 60 10.90 -8.70 -7.16
CA LEU A 60 10.31 -9.43 -6.05
C LEU A 60 8.81 -9.62 -6.25
N LYS A 61 8.33 -10.84 -6.01
CA LYS A 61 6.90 -11.11 -5.89
C LYS A 61 6.48 -10.91 -4.44
N VAL A 62 5.51 -10.03 -4.23
CA VAL A 62 4.91 -9.76 -2.92
C VAL A 62 3.42 -10.03 -2.97
N ARG A 63 2.82 -10.34 -1.82
CA ARG A 63 1.37 -10.29 -1.62
C ARG A 63 1.04 -9.09 -0.77
N VAL A 64 0.08 -8.27 -1.19
CA VAL A 64 -0.29 -7.05 -0.49
C VAL A 64 -1.71 -7.15 0.08
N GLY A 65 -1.86 -6.78 1.35
CA GLY A 65 -3.13 -6.73 2.05
C GLY A 65 -3.28 -5.44 2.85
N ARG A 66 -4.52 -5.05 3.13
CA ARG A 66 -4.79 -3.90 4.01
C ARG A 66 -4.41 -4.27 5.44
N ALA A 67 -3.69 -3.38 6.13
CA ALA A 67 -3.35 -3.61 7.54
C ALA A 67 -4.63 -3.54 8.38
N VAL A 68 -4.90 -4.56 9.19
CA VAL A 68 -6.08 -4.59 10.07
C VAL A 68 -5.69 -4.24 11.52
N PRO A 69 -6.58 -3.58 12.28
CA PRO A 69 -6.35 -3.35 13.70
C PRO A 69 -6.10 -4.68 14.43
N GLY A 70 -4.88 -4.89 14.91
CA GLY A 70 -4.44 -6.16 15.52
C GLY A 70 -3.12 -6.68 14.95
N ASP A 71 -2.79 -6.33 13.70
CA ASP A 71 -1.45 -6.58 13.15
C ASP A 71 -0.42 -5.87 14.04
N GLU A 72 0.59 -6.60 14.55
CA GLU A 72 1.60 -6.03 15.47
C GLU A 72 2.22 -4.73 14.94
N MET A 73 2.29 -4.63 13.63
CA MET A 73 2.81 -3.52 12.85
C MET A 73 1.84 -2.31 12.74
N ALA A 74 0.53 -2.51 12.89
CA ALA A 74 -0.48 -1.46 12.88
C ALA A 74 -0.73 -0.83 14.27
N LYS A 75 -0.21 -1.44 15.35
CA LYS A 75 -0.53 -1.10 16.75
C LYS A 75 -0.14 0.32 17.20
N LYS A 76 0.58 1.12 16.40
CA LYS A 76 1.16 2.40 16.83
C LYS A 76 0.68 3.65 16.09
N GLN A 77 -0.23 3.54 15.10
CA GLN A 77 -0.62 4.72 14.31
C GLN A 77 -2.13 4.81 14.08
N PRO A 78 -2.72 6.03 14.16
CA PRO A 78 -4.12 6.25 13.85
C PRO A 78 -4.36 5.95 12.36
N GLN A 79 -5.22 4.97 12.08
CA GLN A 79 -5.75 4.75 10.74
C GLN A 79 -6.90 5.74 10.51
N THR A 80 -6.69 6.72 9.65
CA THR A 80 -7.76 7.58 9.12
C THR A 80 -7.97 7.25 7.64
N LEU A 81 -9.08 7.68 7.03
CA LEU A 81 -9.27 7.50 5.59
C LEU A 81 -8.14 8.14 4.78
N ASP A 82 -7.61 9.26 5.27
CA ASP A 82 -6.52 10.03 4.66
C ASP A 82 -5.15 9.33 4.78
N HIS A 83 -5.01 8.39 5.71
CA HIS A 83 -3.77 7.63 5.95
C HIS A 83 -4.10 6.14 6.11
N SER A 84 -3.94 5.39 5.02
CA SER A 84 -4.16 3.95 5.03
C SER A 84 -2.83 3.18 5.06
N LEU A 85 -2.80 2.09 5.84
CA LEU A 85 -1.65 1.21 5.97
C LEU A 85 -1.86 -0.06 5.13
N TRP A 86 -0.88 -0.39 4.30
CA TRP A 86 -0.84 -1.62 3.53
C TRP A 86 0.36 -2.45 3.95
N VAL A 87 0.13 -3.74 4.18
CA VAL A 87 1.18 -4.71 4.55
C VAL A 87 1.52 -5.52 3.32
N PHE A 88 2.80 -5.71 3.07
CA PHE A 88 3.28 -6.64 2.05
C PHE A 88 4.12 -7.75 2.68
N THR A 89 3.98 -8.94 2.11
CA THR A 89 4.79 -10.11 2.43
C THR A 89 5.54 -10.55 1.19
N VAL A 90 6.87 -10.66 1.27
CA VAL A 90 7.69 -11.21 0.18
C VAL A 90 7.42 -12.72 0.05
N MET A 91 7.05 -13.15 -1.14
CA MET A 91 6.83 -14.56 -1.45
C MET A 91 8.18 -15.21 -1.82
N GLU A 92 8.55 -16.29 -1.14
CA GLU A 92 9.71 -17.07 -1.56
C GLU A 92 9.46 -17.69 -2.94
N SER A 93 10.48 -17.64 -3.80
CA SER A 93 10.51 -18.33 -5.09
C SER A 93 10.88 -19.80 -4.93
#